data_AF-A0A0G1M5J4-F1
#
_entry.id   AF-A0A0G1M5J4-F1
#
_cell.length_a   1.000
_cell.length_b   1.000
_cell.length_c   1.000
_cell.angle_alpha   90.00
_cell.angle_beta   90.00
_cell.angle_gamma   90.00
#
_symmetry.space_group_name_H-M   'P 1'
#
loop_
_entity.id
_entity.type
_entity.pdbx_description
1 polymer ?
#
loop_
_entity_poly.entity_id
_entity_poly.type
_entity_poly.pdbx_seq_one_letter_code
_entity_poly.pdbx_strand_id
1 'polypeptide(L)'
;MATKIRIIISVVLVGVYAVFGAIWQRMLPQLQGISAARVLNDDSVIGNALSQWFRSGDIVGWVVTLLFVVLFVIIWWPLIKKMLIGGSSLALIVVMALVVVSGTACSSERATTQSEKYGSQDVIAVQPNQTAFVIPATGGSFSDQAKFDSVDYLESRKVASKRVTIDKENVGQKYVPKVFVILVDRTPVARQWTAEAGTGTNSSNESLCAESNESIQVCFQISMAAAVREEEASTYLYNFPTTRLQDQQVSGVYLATALDTVVDNQVRQYLQKIIGNETASRNLRQIIADKAQIIASGERQAIDYFRRQGITIAYVGLGGQLGLDPAVQKVINELFVAQQRQQIAQVNATTTAIDAAAQKNALILKGEGDAQALAVLYKALGSDAANLGSVLESYRWDGSRLTVTLAPNTVPAIEVPQATPAPTAAPPTPAATATPKK
;
A
#
# COMPACT_ATOMS: atom_id res chain seq x y z
N MET A 1 -34.71 -54.38 9.74
CA MET A 1 -33.56 -54.92 8.95
C MET A 1 -32.61 -55.64 9.90
N ALA A 2 -32.37 -56.94 9.68
CA ALA A 2 -31.48 -57.74 10.52
C ALA A 2 -30.04 -57.17 10.46
N THR A 3 -29.31 -57.20 11.58
CA THR A 3 -27.93 -56.66 11.69
C THR A 3 -27.01 -57.17 10.57
N LYS A 4 -27.19 -58.42 10.14
CA LYS A 4 -26.45 -59.03 9.02
C LYS A 4 -26.64 -58.28 7.70
N ILE A 5 -27.85 -57.81 7.40
CA ILE A 5 -28.14 -57.08 6.15
C ILE A 5 -27.47 -55.70 6.15
N ARG A 6 -27.44 -55.01 7.30
CA ARG A 6 -26.77 -53.69 7.42
C ARG A 6 -25.26 -53.79 7.22
N ILE A 7 -24.65 -54.85 7.73
CA ILE A 7 -23.21 -55.11 7.54
C ILE A 7 -22.91 -55.34 6.06
N ILE A 8 -23.70 -56.16 5.37
CA ILE A 8 -23.54 -56.41 3.93
C ILE A 8 -23.66 -55.11 3.13
N ILE A 9 -24.68 -54.29 3.39
CA ILE A 9 -24.87 -53.00 2.71
C ILE A 9 -23.69 -52.05 3.00
N SER A 10 -23.18 -52.03 4.23
CA SER A 10 -22.04 -51.17 4.60
C SER A 10 -20.76 -51.57 3.88
N VAL A 11 -20.48 -52.87 3.75
CA VAL A 11 -19.31 -53.38 3.01
C VAL A 11 -19.41 -53.02 1.53
N VAL A 12 -20.59 -53.20 0.93
CA VAL A 12 -20.83 -52.80 -0.47
C VAL A 12 -20.65 -51.29 -0.63
N LEU A 13 -21.19 -50.48 0.27
CA LEU A 13 -21.07 -49.02 0.23
C LEU A 13 -19.60 -48.57 0.32
N VAL A 14 -18.81 -49.15 1.21
CA VAL A 14 -17.37 -48.87 1.31
C VAL A 14 -16.63 -49.30 0.04
N GLY A 15 -16.98 -50.45 -0.54
CA GLY A 15 -16.41 -50.92 -1.81
C GLY A 15 -16.69 -49.97 -2.96
N VAL A 16 -17.93 -49.48 -3.10
CA VAL A 16 -18.31 -48.49 -4.12
C VAL A 16 -17.57 -47.18 -3.91
N TYR A 17 -17.45 -46.71 -2.67
CA TYR A 17 -16.69 -45.50 -2.34
C TYR A 17 -15.21 -45.62 -2.73
N ALA A 18 -14.58 -46.76 -2.43
CA ALA A 18 -13.18 -47.02 -2.78
C ALA A 18 -12.96 -47.05 -4.31
N VAL A 19 -13.87 -47.69 -5.05
CA VAL A 19 -13.83 -47.71 -6.52
C VAL A 19 -14.02 -46.30 -7.08
N PHE A 20 -14.98 -45.53 -6.56
CA PHE A 20 -15.18 -44.14 -6.95
C PHE A 20 -13.93 -43.30 -6.70
N GLY A 21 -13.35 -43.38 -5.50
CA GLY A 21 -12.14 -42.64 -5.15
C GLY A 21 -10.96 -42.96 -6.08
N ALA A 22 -10.74 -44.23 -6.39
CA ALA A 22 -9.69 -44.66 -7.30
C ALA A 22 -9.89 -44.15 -8.74
N ILE A 23 -11.13 -44.11 -9.24
CA ILE A 23 -11.46 -43.54 -10.56
C ILE A 23 -11.30 -42.01 -10.53
N TRP A 24 -11.85 -41.37 -9.50
CA TRP A 24 -11.85 -39.91 -9.36
C TRP A 24 -10.43 -39.33 -9.29
N GLN A 25 -9.54 -39.94 -8.50
CA GLN A 25 -8.13 -39.52 -8.42
C GLN A 25 -7.40 -39.62 -9.78
N ARG A 26 -7.76 -40.59 -10.62
CA ARG A 26 -7.18 -40.70 -11.98
C ARG A 26 -7.77 -39.67 -12.95
N MET A 27 -9.02 -39.28 -12.78
CA MET A 27 -9.70 -38.31 -13.65
C MET A 27 -9.40 -36.86 -13.26
N LEU A 28 -9.14 -36.58 -11.98
CA LEU A 28 -8.97 -35.23 -11.45
C LEU A 28 -7.93 -34.40 -12.23
N PRO A 29 -6.73 -34.91 -12.57
CA PRO A 29 -5.76 -34.15 -13.36
C PRO A 29 -6.24 -33.83 -14.78
N GLN A 30 -7.00 -34.75 -15.40
CA GLN A 30 -7.54 -34.56 -16.74
C GLN A 30 -8.64 -33.49 -16.73
N LEU A 31 -9.51 -33.49 -15.72
CA LEU A 31 -10.56 -32.50 -15.55
C LEU A 31 -10.00 -31.11 -15.22
N GLN A 32 -8.94 -31.04 -14.40
CA GLN A 32 -8.20 -29.80 -14.13
C GLN A 32 -7.52 -29.25 -15.39
N GLY A 33 -6.97 -30.13 -16.24
CA GLY A 33 -6.41 -29.73 -17.53
C GLY A 33 -7.45 -29.17 -18.51
N ILE A 34 -8.60 -29.83 -18.62
CA ILE A 34 -9.71 -29.39 -19.49
C ILE A 34 -10.31 -28.07 -18.99
N SER A 35 -10.47 -27.89 -17.68
CA SER A 35 -11.00 -26.65 -17.12
C SER A 35 -10.02 -25.49 -17.29
N ALA A 36 -8.73 -25.70 -17.06
CA ALA A 36 -7.69 -24.70 -17.33
C ALA A 36 -7.67 -24.29 -18.81
N ALA A 37 -7.83 -25.25 -19.74
CA ALA A 37 -7.93 -24.96 -21.17
C ALA A 37 -9.20 -24.19 -21.56
N ARG A 38 -10.33 -24.44 -20.90
CA ARG A 38 -11.58 -23.69 -21.14
C ARG A 38 -11.55 -22.27 -20.61
N VAL A 39 -10.88 -22.01 -19.49
CA VAL A 39 -10.73 -20.65 -18.93
C VAL A 39 -10.00 -19.71 -19.89
N LEU A 40 -9.09 -20.25 -20.72
CA LEU A 40 -8.42 -19.47 -21.76
C LEU A 40 -9.35 -19.08 -22.93
N ASN A 41 -10.55 -19.65 -23.00
CA ASN A 41 -11.42 -19.55 -24.18
C ASN A 41 -12.87 -19.14 -23.83
N ASP A 42 -13.20 -18.93 -22.56
CA ASP A 42 -14.56 -18.62 -22.09
C ASP A 42 -14.49 -17.63 -20.90
N ASP A 43 -14.80 -16.35 -21.18
CA ASP A 43 -14.84 -15.26 -20.20
C ASP A 43 -16.18 -15.18 -19.43
N SER A 44 -17.07 -16.17 -19.59
CA SER A 44 -18.34 -16.15 -18.88
C SER A 44 -18.16 -16.27 -17.37
N VAL A 45 -18.99 -15.56 -16.60
CA VAL A 45 -19.01 -15.59 -15.12
C VAL A 45 -19.17 -17.02 -14.60
N ILE A 46 -19.93 -17.85 -15.32
CA ILE A 46 -20.15 -19.25 -15.00
C ILE A 46 -18.87 -20.07 -15.25
N GLY A 47 -18.18 -19.87 -16.38
CA GLY A 47 -16.91 -20.53 -16.68
C GLY A 47 -15.82 -20.19 -15.66
N ASN A 48 -15.73 -18.92 -15.25
CA ASN A 48 -14.77 -18.47 -14.24
C ASN A 48 -15.10 -19.04 -12.85
N ALA A 49 -16.38 -19.05 -12.44
CA ALA A 49 -16.80 -19.65 -11.18
C ALA A 49 -16.52 -21.16 -11.14
N LEU A 50 -16.86 -21.90 -12.21
CA LEU A 50 -16.59 -23.34 -12.30
C LEU A 50 -15.09 -23.63 -12.23
N SER A 51 -14.25 -22.78 -12.84
CA SER A 51 -12.80 -22.94 -12.81
C SER A 51 -12.19 -22.66 -11.44
N GLN A 52 -12.71 -21.66 -10.72
CA GLN A 52 -12.30 -21.41 -9.34
C GLN A 52 -12.70 -22.57 -8.43
N TRP A 53 -13.83 -23.23 -8.69
CA TRP A 53 -14.27 -24.43 -7.96
C TRP A 53 -13.34 -25.63 -8.17
N PHE A 54 -12.75 -25.79 -9.36
CA PHE A 54 -11.74 -26.85 -9.60
C PHE A 54 -10.34 -26.47 -9.13
N ARG A 55 -10.04 -25.18 -8.98
CA ARG A 55 -8.75 -24.67 -8.45
C ARG A 55 -8.69 -24.66 -6.91
N SER A 56 -9.81 -24.44 -6.22
CA SER A 56 -9.86 -24.27 -4.76
C SER A 56 -9.86 -25.57 -3.95
N GLY A 57 -9.93 -26.74 -4.60
CA GLY A 57 -9.81 -28.05 -3.96
C GLY A 57 -10.71 -29.12 -4.57
N ASP A 58 -10.59 -30.35 -4.07
CA ASP A 58 -11.38 -31.52 -4.51
C ASP A 58 -12.84 -31.48 -4.02
N ILE A 59 -13.61 -30.47 -4.44
CA ILE A 59 -14.98 -30.23 -3.95
C ILE A 59 -15.93 -31.37 -4.30
N VAL A 60 -15.76 -32.01 -5.46
CA VAL A 60 -16.56 -33.17 -5.86
C VAL A 60 -16.23 -34.36 -4.97
N GLY A 61 -14.94 -34.59 -4.68
CA GLY A 61 -14.52 -35.56 -3.68
C GLY A 61 -15.18 -35.30 -2.32
N TRP A 62 -15.21 -34.05 -1.86
CA TRP A 62 -15.89 -33.66 -0.61
C TRP A 62 -17.40 -33.92 -0.64
N VAL A 63 -18.10 -33.53 -1.71
CA VAL A 63 -19.55 -33.72 -1.84
C VAL A 63 -19.91 -35.21 -1.86
N VAL A 64 -19.17 -36.01 -2.63
CA VAL A 64 -19.39 -37.46 -2.68
C VAL A 64 -19.08 -38.10 -1.33
N THR A 65 -17.97 -37.72 -0.69
CA THR A 65 -17.64 -38.19 0.67
C THR A 65 -18.78 -37.89 1.65
N LEU A 66 -19.33 -36.68 1.61
CA LEU A 66 -20.43 -36.26 2.48
C LEU A 66 -21.69 -37.10 2.22
N LEU A 67 -22.03 -37.36 0.96
CA LEU A 67 -23.15 -38.25 0.60
C LEU A 67 -22.96 -39.68 1.14
N PHE A 68 -21.74 -40.21 1.04
CA PHE A 68 -21.42 -41.53 1.57
C PHE A 68 -21.52 -41.58 3.09
N VAL A 69 -21.06 -40.54 3.79
CA VAL A 69 -21.23 -40.40 5.25
C VAL A 69 -22.71 -40.37 5.62
N VAL A 70 -23.53 -39.58 4.92
CA VAL A 70 -24.98 -39.50 5.17
C VAL A 70 -25.65 -40.86 4.97
N LEU A 71 -25.35 -41.56 3.88
CA LEU A 71 -25.88 -42.91 3.63
C LEU A 71 -25.48 -43.90 4.73
N PHE A 72 -24.24 -43.82 5.20
CA PHE A 72 -23.75 -44.65 6.29
C PHE A 72 -24.50 -44.36 7.59
N VAL A 73 -24.73 -43.09 7.93
CA VAL A 73 -25.53 -42.69 9.09
C VAL A 73 -26.96 -43.20 8.99
N ILE A 74 -27.59 -43.13 7.80
CA ILE A 74 -28.96 -43.63 7.59
C ILE A 74 -29.05 -45.14 7.86
N ILE A 75 -28.08 -45.94 7.36
CA ILE A 75 -28.04 -47.40 7.56
C ILE A 75 -27.98 -47.76 9.05
N TRP A 76 -27.22 -47.00 9.83
CA TRP A 76 -26.98 -47.26 11.26
C TRP A 76 -27.84 -46.41 12.21
N TRP A 77 -28.71 -45.55 11.69
CA TRP A 77 -29.57 -44.63 12.46
C TRP A 77 -30.27 -45.24 13.68
N PRO A 78 -30.92 -46.41 13.62
CA PRO A 78 -31.60 -46.97 14.80
C PRO A 78 -30.63 -47.45 15.90
N LEU A 79 -29.38 -47.78 15.56
CA LEU A 79 -28.33 -48.06 16.54
C LEU A 79 -27.78 -46.76 17.14
N ILE A 80 -27.51 -45.76 16.28
CA ILE A 80 -27.09 -44.42 16.67
C ILE A 80 -28.11 -43.78 17.61
N LYS A 81 -29.41 -43.90 17.30
CA LYS A 81 -30.52 -43.39 18.13
C LYS A 81 -30.58 -44.07 19.50
N LYS A 82 -30.35 -45.38 19.58
CA LYS A 82 -30.28 -46.11 20.86
C LYS A 82 -29.05 -45.70 21.68
N MET A 83 -27.94 -45.38 21.02
CA MET A 83 -26.71 -44.95 21.67
C MET A 83 -26.76 -43.49 22.17
N LEU A 84 -27.37 -42.58 21.41
CA LEU A 84 -27.58 -41.19 21.81
C LEU A 84 -28.49 -41.06 23.04
N ILE A 85 -29.46 -41.96 23.18
CA ILE A 85 -30.38 -42.01 24.34
C ILE A 85 -29.75 -42.81 25.51
N GLY A 86 -28.76 -43.66 25.24
CA GLY A 86 -28.15 -44.60 26.22
C GLY A 86 -26.80 -44.19 26.82
N GLY A 87 -26.30 -42.98 26.56
CA GLY A 87 -25.17 -42.38 27.29
C GLY A 87 -23.78 -43.02 27.13
N SER A 88 -23.56 -43.93 26.18
CA SER A 88 -22.29 -44.63 26.01
C SER A 88 -21.39 -43.92 24.98
N SER A 89 -20.50 -43.05 25.46
CA SER A 89 -19.61 -42.17 24.67
C SER A 89 -18.53 -42.90 23.84
N LEU A 90 -18.18 -44.15 24.18
CA LEU A 90 -17.07 -44.88 23.55
C LEU A 90 -17.37 -45.39 22.13
N ALA A 91 -18.63 -45.69 21.79
CA ALA A 91 -18.96 -46.24 20.48
C ALA A 91 -19.03 -45.16 19.38
N LEU A 92 -19.38 -43.93 19.74
CA LEU A 92 -19.42 -42.78 18.82
C LEU A 92 -18.00 -42.40 18.36
N ILE A 93 -17.01 -42.57 19.24
CA ILE A 93 -15.59 -42.38 18.94
C ILE A 93 -15.09 -43.43 17.94
N VAL A 94 -15.54 -44.68 18.03
CA VAL A 94 -15.15 -45.75 17.09
C VAL A 94 -15.76 -45.54 15.69
N VAL A 95 -17.00 -45.06 15.60
CA VAL A 95 -17.63 -44.71 14.31
C VAL A 95 -16.96 -43.48 13.67
N MET A 96 -16.63 -42.46 14.47
CA MET A 96 -15.84 -41.31 14.00
C MET A 96 -14.42 -41.70 13.58
N ALA A 97 -13.75 -42.58 14.33
CA ALA A 97 -12.43 -43.07 13.99
C ALA A 97 -12.43 -43.86 12.66
N LEU A 98 -13.47 -44.66 12.39
CA LEU A 98 -13.57 -45.39 11.12
C LEU A 98 -13.80 -44.47 9.90
N VAL A 99 -14.53 -43.36 10.08
CA VAL A 99 -14.74 -42.32 9.05
C VAL A 99 -13.45 -41.52 8.81
N VAL A 100 -12.67 -41.24 9.85
CA VAL A 100 -11.36 -40.54 9.73
C VAL A 100 -10.30 -41.43 9.07
N VAL A 101 -10.29 -42.74 9.36
CA VAL A 101 -9.32 -43.68 8.76
C VAL A 101 -9.64 -43.97 7.28
N SER A 102 -10.92 -43.99 6.88
CA SER A 102 -11.31 -44.17 5.48
C SER A 102 -11.13 -42.91 4.61
N GLY A 103 -11.09 -41.72 5.21
CA GLY A 103 -10.72 -40.47 4.52
C GLY A 103 -9.22 -40.24 4.33
N THR A 104 -8.37 -40.91 5.11
CA THR A 104 -6.90 -40.66 5.14
C THR A 104 -6.06 -41.81 4.59
N ALA A 105 -6.60 -43.03 4.48
CA ALA A 105 -5.82 -44.19 4.02
C ALA A 105 -5.56 -44.23 2.50
N CYS A 106 -6.24 -43.41 1.68
CA CYS A 106 -6.05 -43.37 0.22
C CYS A 106 -5.56 -42.02 -0.34
N SER A 107 -5.12 -41.08 0.51
CA SER A 107 -4.66 -39.76 0.06
C SER A 107 -3.19 -39.44 0.38
N SER A 108 -2.40 -40.40 0.85
CA SER A 108 -0.99 -40.18 1.21
C SER A 108 0.03 -40.55 0.13
N GLU A 109 -0.39 -40.94 -1.08
CA GLU A 109 0.49 -40.75 -2.23
C GLU A 109 0.50 -39.25 -2.55
N ARG A 110 1.43 -38.54 -1.89
CA ARG A 110 2.01 -37.31 -2.43
C ARG A 110 2.19 -37.60 -3.92
N ALA A 111 1.46 -36.90 -4.78
CA ALA A 111 1.60 -37.03 -6.22
C ALA A 111 3.05 -36.66 -6.58
N THR A 112 3.95 -37.63 -6.55
CA THR A 112 5.25 -37.53 -7.18
C THR A 112 4.95 -37.44 -8.66
N THR A 113 5.25 -36.32 -9.27
CA THR A 113 4.91 -36.12 -10.67
C THR A 113 5.64 -37.11 -11.54
N GLN A 114 5.05 -37.39 -12.71
CA GLN A 114 5.65 -38.23 -13.73
C GLN A 114 7.07 -37.72 -14.13
N SER A 115 7.32 -36.40 -13.97
CA SER A 115 8.64 -35.76 -14.06
C SER A 115 9.63 -36.21 -12.97
N GLU A 116 9.21 -36.34 -11.71
CA GLU A 116 10.06 -36.87 -10.62
C GLU A 116 10.37 -38.37 -10.78
N LYS A 117 9.52 -39.12 -11.49
CA LYS A 117 9.63 -40.58 -11.63
C LYS A 117 10.30 -41.04 -12.94
N TYR A 118 10.20 -40.29 -14.04
CA TYR A 118 10.65 -40.74 -15.36
C TYR A 118 11.35 -39.69 -16.24
N GLY A 119 11.40 -38.41 -15.85
CA GLY A 119 12.09 -37.37 -16.63
C GLY A 119 13.57 -37.27 -16.25
N SER A 120 14.49 -37.48 -17.20
CA SER A 120 15.94 -37.29 -16.97
C SER A 120 16.36 -35.82 -16.98
N GLN A 121 15.53 -34.93 -17.54
CA GLN A 121 15.80 -33.51 -17.67
C GLN A 121 14.53 -32.69 -17.48
N ASP A 122 14.66 -31.54 -16.83
CA ASP A 122 13.65 -30.48 -16.83
C ASP A 122 14.19 -29.26 -17.56
N VAL A 123 13.33 -28.53 -18.29
CA VAL A 123 13.71 -27.29 -18.98
C VAL A 123 12.83 -26.16 -18.51
N ILE A 124 13.45 -25.09 -18.01
CA ILE A 124 12.75 -23.90 -17.50
C ILE A 124 13.11 -22.72 -18.37
N ALA A 125 12.11 -21.95 -18.77
CA ALA A 125 12.31 -20.66 -19.41
C ALA A 125 12.34 -19.56 -18.33
N VAL A 126 13.44 -18.83 -18.23
CA VAL A 126 13.55 -17.65 -17.37
C VAL A 126 12.89 -16.47 -18.08
N GLN A 127 11.91 -15.82 -17.43
CA GLN A 127 11.22 -14.67 -18.02
C GLN A 127 12.09 -13.41 -18.03
N PRO A 128 11.81 -12.41 -18.90
CA PRO A 128 12.59 -11.18 -18.97
C PRO A 128 12.64 -10.40 -17.65
N ASN A 129 11.54 -10.42 -16.88
CA ASN A 129 11.43 -9.81 -15.55
C ASN A 129 11.97 -10.72 -14.44
N GLN A 130 12.65 -11.82 -14.75
CA GLN A 130 13.22 -12.73 -13.77
C GLN A 130 14.73 -12.81 -13.90
N THR A 131 15.38 -13.10 -12.78
CA THR A 131 16.79 -13.45 -12.72
C THR A 131 16.92 -14.85 -12.14
N ALA A 132 17.68 -15.72 -12.80
CA ALA A 132 17.88 -17.10 -12.36
C ALA A 132 19.28 -17.29 -11.76
N PHE A 133 19.35 -18.12 -10.73
CA PHE A 133 20.59 -18.53 -10.08
C PHE A 133 20.70 -20.05 -10.14
N VAL A 134 21.80 -20.56 -10.71
CA VAL A 134 22.01 -22.01 -10.89
C VAL A 134 23.06 -22.49 -9.88
N ILE A 135 22.58 -23.20 -8.85
CA ILE A 135 23.40 -23.66 -7.72
C ILE A 135 23.54 -25.18 -7.79
N PRO A 136 24.75 -25.76 -7.73
CA PRO A 136 24.92 -27.22 -7.68
C PRO A 136 24.20 -27.83 -6.47
N ALA A 137 23.45 -28.91 -6.68
CA ALA A 137 22.74 -29.62 -5.61
C ALA A 137 23.67 -30.50 -4.77
N THR A 138 24.80 -30.91 -5.36
CA THR A 138 25.90 -31.60 -4.70
C THR A 138 27.10 -30.67 -4.64
N GLY A 139 27.64 -30.45 -3.44
CA GLY A 139 28.89 -29.72 -3.28
C GLY A 139 30.05 -30.52 -3.85
N GLY A 140 30.97 -29.86 -4.54
CA GLY A 140 32.36 -30.33 -4.58
C GLY A 140 32.90 -30.49 -3.15
N SER A 141 33.99 -31.24 -2.98
CA SER A 141 34.63 -31.54 -1.68
C SER A 141 34.52 -30.42 -0.65
N PHE A 142 34.45 -30.73 0.65
CA PHE A 142 34.29 -29.81 1.81
C PHE A 142 34.91 -28.39 1.69
N SER A 143 36.02 -28.21 0.96
CA SER A 143 36.62 -26.92 0.60
C SER A 143 35.74 -25.98 -0.25
N ASP A 144 34.88 -26.52 -1.12
CA ASP A 144 33.95 -25.74 -1.96
C ASP A 144 32.65 -25.41 -1.22
N GLN A 145 32.27 -26.21 -0.22
CA GLN A 145 31.13 -25.92 0.68
C GLN A 145 31.44 -24.82 1.71
N ALA A 146 32.71 -24.55 2.00
CA ALA A 146 33.13 -23.52 2.96
C ALA A 146 32.91 -22.08 2.46
N LYS A 147 32.65 -21.89 1.16
CA LYS A 147 32.13 -20.62 0.62
C LYS A 147 30.64 -20.53 0.91
N PHE A 148 30.30 -20.31 2.18
CA PHE A 148 28.93 -20.00 2.61
C PHE A 148 28.33 -18.99 1.64
N ASP A 149 27.23 -19.36 0.97
CA ASP A 149 26.47 -18.68 -0.09
C ASP A 149 26.66 -17.17 -0.18
N SER A 150 27.86 -16.70 -0.54
CA SER A 150 28.16 -15.27 -0.49
C SER A 150 27.48 -14.56 -1.65
N VAL A 151 27.28 -13.26 -1.52
CA VAL A 151 26.73 -12.45 -2.64
C VAL A 151 27.57 -12.64 -3.90
N ASP A 152 28.90 -12.69 -3.78
CA ASP A 152 29.82 -12.93 -4.91
C ASP A 152 29.64 -14.33 -5.53
N TYR A 153 29.38 -15.34 -4.68
CA TYR A 153 29.08 -16.68 -5.16
C TYR A 153 27.79 -16.71 -5.97
N LEU A 154 26.71 -16.10 -5.46
CA LEU A 154 25.44 -16.00 -6.17
C LEU A 154 25.57 -15.20 -7.47
N GLU A 155 26.34 -14.11 -7.45
CA GLU A 155 26.59 -13.28 -8.62
C GLU A 155 27.30 -14.07 -9.74
N SER A 156 28.27 -14.91 -9.40
CA SER A 156 28.96 -15.79 -10.36
C SER A 156 28.06 -16.87 -10.97
N ARG A 157 26.93 -17.19 -10.30
CA ARG A 157 25.94 -18.20 -10.71
C ARG A 157 24.68 -17.59 -11.33
N LYS A 158 24.68 -16.27 -11.53
CA LYS A 158 23.59 -15.54 -12.17
C LYS A 158 23.51 -15.89 -13.66
N VAL A 159 22.33 -16.31 -14.11
CA VAL A 159 22.05 -16.63 -15.51
C VAL A 159 21.08 -15.60 -16.05
N ALA A 160 21.53 -14.87 -17.07
CA ALA A 160 20.69 -13.96 -17.84
C ALA A 160 19.64 -14.74 -18.67
N SER A 161 18.44 -14.16 -18.81
CA SER A 161 17.21 -14.69 -19.42
C SER A 161 17.39 -15.70 -20.57
N LYS A 162 17.57 -16.98 -20.24
CA LYS A 162 17.73 -18.10 -21.18
C LYS A 162 16.96 -19.32 -20.67
N ARG A 163 16.80 -20.33 -21.52
CA ARG A 163 16.31 -21.65 -21.08
C ARG A 163 17.41 -22.34 -20.28
N VAL A 164 17.08 -22.76 -19.06
CA VAL A 164 17.97 -23.52 -18.18
C VAL A 164 17.52 -24.98 -18.21
N THR A 165 18.44 -25.87 -18.58
CA THR A 165 18.23 -27.32 -18.51
C THR A 165 18.74 -27.82 -17.16
N ILE A 166 17.90 -28.50 -16.41
CA ILE A 166 18.22 -29.15 -15.15
C ILE A 166 18.36 -30.64 -15.42
N ASP A 167 19.60 -31.13 -15.45
CA ASP A 167 19.88 -32.56 -15.49
C ASP A 167 19.55 -33.22 -14.15
N LYS A 168 18.96 -34.41 -14.20
CA LYS A 168 18.70 -35.23 -13.02
C LYS A 168 19.56 -36.48 -13.04
N GLU A 169 20.00 -36.93 -11.88
CA GLU A 169 20.65 -38.21 -11.69
C GLU A 169 19.72 -39.21 -11.01
N ASN A 170 19.85 -40.48 -11.40
CA ASN A 170 19.10 -41.56 -10.79
C ASN A 170 19.81 -42.00 -9.50
N VAL A 171 19.19 -41.71 -8.35
CA VAL A 171 19.65 -42.15 -7.03
C VAL A 171 18.74 -43.28 -6.55
N GLY A 172 18.72 -44.39 -7.29
CA GLY A 172 17.93 -45.58 -6.98
C GLY A 172 16.51 -45.56 -7.57
N GLN A 173 15.50 -45.24 -6.74
CA GLN A 173 14.08 -45.20 -7.17
C GLN A 173 13.60 -43.79 -7.52
N LYS A 174 14.47 -42.77 -7.43
CA LYS A 174 14.11 -41.36 -7.65
C LYS A 174 15.16 -40.63 -8.47
N TYR A 175 14.69 -39.79 -9.41
CA TYR A 175 15.54 -38.81 -10.10
C TYR A 175 15.67 -37.55 -9.24
N VAL A 176 16.91 -37.19 -8.91
CA VAL A 176 17.26 -36.01 -8.10
C VAL A 176 17.96 -34.99 -9.00
N PRO A 177 17.61 -33.69 -8.92
CA PRO A 177 18.25 -32.66 -9.74
C PRO A 177 19.73 -32.48 -9.34
N LYS A 178 20.61 -32.34 -10.33
CA LYS A 178 22.04 -32.04 -10.12
C LYS A 178 22.29 -30.58 -9.78
N VAL A 179 21.35 -29.70 -10.12
CA VAL A 179 21.39 -28.26 -9.85
C VAL A 179 20.03 -27.79 -9.33
N PHE A 180 20.06 -26.85 -8.42
CA PHE A 180 18.92 -26.04 -8.02
C PHE A 180 18.89 -24.76 -8.84
N VAL A 181 17.70 -24.39 -9.33
CA VAL A 181 17.47 -23.12 -10.00
C VAL A 181 16.60 -22.27 -9.10
N ILE A 182 17.10 -21.09 -8.71
CA ILE A 182 16.35 -20.14 -7.91
C ILE A 182 15.98 -18.95 -8.78
N LEU A 183 14.69 -18.62 -8.84
CA LEU A 183 14.19 -17.49 -9.61
C LEU A 183 13.87 -16.32 -8.67
N VAL A 184 14.40 -15.15 -9.01
CA VAL A 184 14.06 -13.86 -8.39
C VAL A 184 13.18 -13.10 -9.37
N ASP A 185 11.97 -12.74 -8.94
CA ASP A 185 11.08 -11.85 -9.70
C ASP A 185 11.47 -10.39 -9.45
N ARG A 186 11.68 -9.64 -10.53
CA ARG A 186 12.07 -8.23 -10.53
C ARG A 186 10.93 -7.29 -10.87
N THR A 187 9.71 -7.80 -10.99
CA THR A 187 8.52 -6.98 -11.26
C THR A 187 8.39 -5.89 -10.19
N PRO A 188 8.36 -4.60 -10.57
CA PRO A 188 8.17 -3.53 -9.60
C PRO A 188 6.85 -3.69 -8.86
N VAL A 189 6.87 -3.42 -7.57
CA VAL A 189 5.70 -3.48 -6.69
C VAL A 189 5.38 -2.07 -6.22
N ALA A 190 4.14 -1.64 -6.42
CA ALA A 190 3.58 -0.46 -5.81
C ALA A 190 2.64 -0.88 -4.67
N ARG A 191 2.73 -0.21 -3.52
CA ARG A 191 1.87 -0.45 -2.36
C ARG A 191 1.29 0.86 -1.86
N GLN A 192 0.03 0.81 -1.44
CA GLN A 192 -0.65 1.88 -0.75
C GLN A 192 -1.26 1.31 0.53
N TRP A 193 -0.76 1.76 1.67
CA TRP A 193 -1.22 1.34 2.99
C TRP A 193 -2.12 2.43 3.58
N THR A 194 -3.42 2.15 3.62
CA THR A 194 -4.43 3.05 4.15
C THR A 194 -5.29 2.34 5.21
N ALA A 195 -6.11 3.10 5.92
CA ALA A 195 -7.07 2.54 6.86
C ALA A 195 -8.37 2.05 6.19
N GLU A 196 -8.64 2.54 4.96
CA GLU A 196 -9.91 2.32 4.28
C GLU A 196 -9.79 1.22 3.22
N ALA A 197 -10.74 0.29 3.25
CA ALA A 197 -10.76 -0.87 2.36
C ALA A 197 -10.80 -0.56 0.86
N GLY A 198 -11.19 0.66 0.47
CA GLY A 198 -11.34 1.09 -0.93
C GLY A 198 -10.18 1.91 -1.48
N THR A 199 -9.21 2.33 -0.65
CA THR A 199 -8.12 3.21 -1.07
C THR A 199 -6.74 2.57 -0.91
N GLY A 200 -6.64 1.46 -0.18
CA GLY A 200 -5.40 0.69 -0.02
C GLY A 200 -5.22 -0.38 -1.10
N THR A 201 -4.00 -0.94 -1.17
CA THR A 201 -3.72 -2.14 -1.96
C THR A 201 -4.43 -3.38 -1.39
N ASN A 202 -4.74 -3.35 -0.09
CA ASN A 202 -5.50 -4.38 0.62
C ASN A 202 -6.77 -3.77 1.21
N SER A 203 -7.80 -4.60 1.44
CA SER A 203 -9.05 -4.22 2.08
C SER A 203 -8.95 -4.11 3.61
N SER A 204 -7.83 -4.54 4.20
CA SER A 204 -7.56 -4.45 5.64
C SER A 204 -6.99 -3.08 6.02
N ASN A 205 -7.13 -2.67 7.29
CA ASN A 205 -6.45 -1.47 7.79
C ASN A 205 -4.94 -1.72 7.88
N GLU A 206 -4.20 -1.04 7.02
CA GLU A 206 -2.74 -1.13 6.92
C GLU A 206 -2.05 0.20 7.25
N SER A 207 -2.81 1.20 7.70
CA SER A 207 -2.27 2.52 8.02
C SER A 207 -1.21 2.46 9.13
N LEU A 208 -0.23 3.36 9.04
CA LEU A 208 0.88 3.40 9.98
C LEU A 208 0.53 4.31 11.15
N CYS A 209 0.03 3.72 12.24
CA CYS A 209 -0.48 4.46 13.39
C CYS A 209 0.57 4.58 14.51
N ALA A 210 0.72 5.77 15.08
CA ALA A 210 1.57 6.03 16.22
C ALA A 210 0.95 7.06 17.15
N GLU A 211 1.38 7.07 18.40
CA GLU A 211 0.92 8.02 19.40
C GLU A 211 1.85 9.24 19.45
N SER A 212 1.29 10.44 19.53
CA SER A 212 2.02 11.69 19.76
C SER A 212 2.54 11.79 21.19
N ASN A 213 3.38 12.78 21.48
CA ASN A 213 3.82 13.04 22.86
C ASN A 213 2.70 13.49 23.83
N GLU A 214 1.50 13.80 23.29
CA GLU A 214 0.30 14.20 24.02
C GLU A 214 -0.72 13.06 24.14
N SER A 215 -0.30 11.83 23.83
CA SER A 215 -1.15 10.65 23.84
C SER A 215 -2.32 10.68 22.84
N ILE A 216 -2.08 11.26 21.66
CA ILE A 216 -3.05 11.28 20.56
C ILE A 216 -2.57 10.37 19.45
N GLN A 217 -3.39 9.38 19.07
CA GLN A 217 -3.09 8.50 17.95
C GLN A 217 -3.23 9.24 16.62
N VAL A 218 -2.22 9.10 15.76
CA VAL A 218 -2.17 9.62 14.40
C VAL A 218 -1.79 8.48 13.45
N CYS A 219 -2.57 8.30 12.39
CA CYS A 219 -2.35 7.26 11.39
C CYS A 219 -1.92 7.86 10.06
N PHE A 220 -0.77 7.44 9.56
CA PHE A 220 -0.25 7.86 8.26
C PHE A 220 -0.72 6.89 7.18
N GLN A 221 -1.24 7.46 6.09
CA GLN A 221 -1.47 6.73 4.86
C GLN A 221 -0.23 6.86 3.99
N ILE A 222 0.33 5.74 3.54
CA ILE A 222 1.61 5.72 2.83
C ILE A 222 1.42 5.11 1.44
N SER A 223 2.07 5.71 0.44
CA SER A 223 2.25 5.10 -0.88
C SER A 223 3.73 4.90 -1.12
N MET A 224 4.11 3.75 -1.67
CA MET A 224 5.49 3.46 -2.02
C MET A 224 5.61 2.60 -3.26
N ALA A 225 6.78 2.64 -3.88
CA ALA A 225 7.15 1.71 -4.94
C ALA A 225 8.56 1.15 -4.68
N ALA A 226 8.73 -0.14 -4.94
CA ALA A 226 10.01 -0.83 -4.84
C ALA A 226 10.21 -1.81 -5.99
N ALA A 227 11.46 -2.12 -6.30
CA ALA A 227 11.84 -3.14 -7.26
C ALA A 227 13.15 -3.81 -6.84
N VAL A 228 13.40 -5.00 -7.36
CA VAL A 228 14.71 -5.66 -7.29
C VAL A 228 15.40 -5.44 -8.63
N ARG A 229 16.53 -4.72 -8.63
CA ARG A 229 17.32 -4.53 -9.85
C ARG A 229 18.13 -5.78 -10.19
N GLU A 230 18.56 -5.91 -11.44
CA GLU A 230 19.29 -7.12 -11.88
C GLU A 230 20.63 -7.29 -11.17
N GLU A 231 21.30 -6.16 -10.94
CA GLU A 231 22.54 -6.01 -10.19
C GLU A 231 22.37 -6.29 -8.70
N GLU A 232 21.16 -6.15 -8.17
CA GLU A 232 20.83 -6.33 -6.75
C GLU A 232 20.23 -7.71 -6.44
N ALA A 233 19.89 -8.49 -7.47
CA ALA A 233 19.16 -9.76 -7.33
C ALA A 233 19.92 -10.80 -6.49
N SER A 234 21.26 -10.84 -6.57
CA SER A 234 22.10 -11.72 -5.74
C SER A 234 22.08 -11.32 -4.28
N THR A 235 22.12 -10.01 -4.01
CA THR A 235 22.00 -9.44 -2.65
C THR A 235 20.60 -9.69 -2.08
N TYR A 236 19.56 -9.54 -2.89
CA TYR A 236 18.19 -9.86 -2.49
C TYR A 236 18.06 -11.33 -2.11
N LEU A 237 18.51 -12.24 -2.97
CA LEU A 237 18.46 -13.68 -2.73
C LEU A 237 19.24 -14.09 -1.47
N TYR A 238 20.36 -13.42 -1.18
CA TYR A 238 21.13 -13.68 0.04
C TYR A 238 20.38 -13.33 1.33
N ASN A 239 19.61 -12.23 1.31
CA ASN A 239 18.96 -11.70 2.52
C ASN A 239 17.56 -12.29 2.77
N PHE A 240 16.88 -12.81 1.75
CA PHE A 240 15.50 -13.26 1.84
C PHE A 240 15.37 -14.76 1.53
N PRO A 241 14.52 -15.49 2.29
CA PRO A 241 14.42 -16.93 2.13
C PRO A 241 13.80 -17.31 0.79
N THR A 242 13.99 -18.58 0.41
CA THR A 242 13.43 -19.15 -0.81
C THR A 242 12.37 -20.20 -0.48
N THR A 243 11.32 -20.25 -1.27
CA THR A 243 10.29 -21.29 -1.19
C THR A 243 10.42 -22.22 -2.38
N ARG A 244 10.23 -23.53 -2.17
CA ARG A 244 10.16 -24.47 -3.29
C ARG A 244 8.94 -24.14 -4.15
N LEU A 245 9.12 -24.15 -5.48
CA LEU A 245 8.01 -23.98 -6.40
C LEU A 245 7.00 -25.12 -6.16
N GLN A 246 5.77 -24.76 -5.78
CA GLN A 246 4.70 -25.74 -5.48
C GLN A 246 4.14 -26.40 -6.75
N ASP A 247 4.47 -25.85 -7.93
CA ASP A 247 4.15 -26.50 -9.19
C ASP A 247 4.86 -27.85 -9.25
N GLN A 248 4.03 -28.88 -9.20
CA GLN A 248 4.48 -30.26 -9.04
C GLN A 248 5.34 -30.72 -10.22
N GLN A 249 5.34 -30.02 -11.36
CA GLN A 249 5.96 -30.48 -12.60
C GLN A 249 7.50 -30.36 -12.69
N VAL A 250 8.14 -29.49 -11.90
CA VAL A 250 9.57 -29.21 -12.07
C VAL A 250 10.35 -29.41 -10.77
N SER A 251 11.30 -30.34 -10.78
CA SER A 251 12.10 -30.66 -9.59
C SER A 251 13.35 -29.79 -9.54
N GLY A 252 13.70 -29.29 -8.35
CA GLY A 252 14.89 -28.46 -8.14
C GLY A 252 14.70 -26.97 -8.42
N VAL A 253 13.47 -26.49 -8.54
CA VAL A 253 13.17 -25.07 -8.75
C VAL A 253 12.66 -24.42 -7.47
N TYR A 254 13.23 -23.26 -7.17
CA TYR A 254 12.88 -22.45 -6.01
C TYR A 254 12.55 -21.03 -6.48
N LEU A 255 11.67 -20.38 -5.74
CA LEU A 255 11.37 -18.97 -5.89
C LEU A 255 11.94 -18.24 -4.69
N ALA A 256 12.61 -17.11 -4.92
CA ALA A 256 12.87 -16.16 -3.86
C ALA A 256 11.53 -15.66 -3.28
N THR A 257 11.55 -15.21 -2.02
CA THR A 257 10.38 -14.57 -1.41
C THR A 257 9.89 -13.44 -2.31
N ALA A 258 8.59 -13.40 -2.57
CA ALA A 258 8.00 -12.37 -3.43
C ALA A 258 8.22 -10.98 -2.83
N LEU A 259 8.54 -10.01 -3.69
CA LEU A 259 8.91 -8.66 -3.25
C LEU A 259 7.77 -7.99 -2.47
N ASP A 260 6.52 -8.22 -2.85
CA ASP A 260 5.37 -7.70 -2.12
C ASP A 260 5.30 -8.18 -0.67
N THR A 261 5.58 -9.47 -0.46
CA THR A 261 5.62 -10.09 0.86
C THR A 261 6.71 -9.48 1.72
N VAL A 262 7.88 -9.17 1.15
CA VAL A 262 8.95 -8.48 1.87
C VAL A 262 8.58 -7.04 2.16
N VAL A 263 7.97 -6.34 1.21
CA VAL A 263 7.53 -4.95 1.38
C VAL A 263 6.48 -4.84 2.50
N ASP A 264 5.46 -5.69 2.50
CA ASP A 264 4.36 -5.62 3.46
C ASP A 264 4.76 -6.09 4.87
N ASN A 265 5.70 -7.05 4.98
CA ASN A 265 6.10 -7.61 6.27
C ASN A 265 7.35 -6.95 6.88
N GLN A 266 8.28 -6.44 6.06
CA GLN A 266 9.54 -5.89 6.55
C GLN A 266 9.65 -4.38 6.30
N VAL A 267 9.46 -3.92 5.06
CA VAL A 267 9.59 -2.49 4.74
C VAL A 267 8.55 -1.66 5.49
N ARG A 268 7.30 -2.12 5.51
CA ARG A 268 6.22 -1.49 6.28
C ARG A 268 6.54 -1.39 7.78
N GLN A 269 7.02 -2.46 8.39
CA GLN A 269 7.35 -2.50 9.82
C GLN A 269 8.52 -1.56 10.16
N TYR A 270 9.50 -1.48 9.26
CA TYR A 270 10.62 -0.56 9.41
C TYR A 270 10.17 0.91 9.31
N LEU A 271 9.31 1.24 8.35
CA LEU A 271 8.71 2.57 8.22
C LEU A 271 7.82 2.90 9.43
N GLN A 272 7.02 1.96 9.92
CA GLN A 272 6.20 2.10 11.13
C GLN A 272 7.05 2.45 12.34
N LYS A 273 8.22 1.80 12.51
CA LYS A 273 9.16 2.13 13.58
C LYS A 273 9.67 3.57 13.47
N ILE A 274 10.11 4.00 12.28
CA ILE A 274 10.66 5.35 12.10
C ILE A 274 9.59 6.42 12.30
N ILE A 275 8.46 6.27 11.61
CA ILE A 275 7.32 7.20 11.73
C ILE A 275 6.83 7.22 13.18
N GLY A 276 6.79 6.07 13.86
CA GLY A 276 6.45 5.98 15.26
C GLY A 276 7.37 6.80 16.17
N ASN A 277 8.68 6.67 16.01
CA ASN A 277 9.65 7.45 16.78
C ASN A 277 9.55 8.95 16.52
N GLU A 278 9.38 9.34 15.26
CA GLU A 278 9.22 10.75 14.87
C GLU A 278 7.91 11.32 15.46
N THR A 279 6.81 10.56 15.39
CA THR A 279 5.50 10.96 15.92
C THR A 279 5.53 11.09 17.44
N ALA A 280 6.11 10.13 18.15
CA ALA A 280 6.20 10.12 19.61
C ALA A 280 7.02 11.28 20.19
N SER A 281 7.90 11.89 19.40
CA SER A 281 8.71 13.05 19.81
C SER A 281 8.02 14.40 19.60
N ARG A 282 6.85 14.42 18.96
CA ARG A 282 6.17 15.64 18.52
C ARG A 282 4.76 15.73 19.10
N ASN A 283 4.29 16.96 19.29
CA ASN A 283 2.88 17.22 19.58
C ASN A 283 2.03 17.17 18.31
N LEU A 284 0.71 17.13 18.46
CA LEU A 284 -0.19 16.94 17.31
C LEU A 284 -0.04 18.04 16.25
N ARG A 285 0.14 19.30 16.67
CA ARG A 285 0.32 20.43 15.74
C ARG A 285 1.60 20.31 14.93
N GLN A 286 2.69 19.92 15.58
CA GLN A 286 3.97 19.66 14.92
C GLN A 286 3.85 18.50 13.94
N ILE A 287 3.16 17.41 14.31
CA ILE A 287 2.94 16.27 13.39
C ILE A 287 2.18 16.73 12.13
N ILE A 288 1.12 17.53 12.27
CA ILE A 288 0.35 18.03 11.14
C ILE A 288 1.20 18.94 10.24
N ALA A 289 2.02 19.81 10.83
CA ALA A 289 2.89 20.74 10.11
C ALA A 289 4.05 20.01 9.40
N ASP A 290 4.68 19.05 10.10
CA ASP A 290 5.92 18.41 9.68
C ASP A 290 5.70 17.04 9.02
N LYS A 291 4.44 16.63 8.76
CA LYS A 291 4.12 15.31 8.18
C LYS A 291 4.96 14.95 6.96
N ALA A 292 5.21 15.91 6.07
CA ALA A 292 6.05 15.69 4.89
C ALA A 292 7.51 15.39 5.26
N GLN A 293 8.04 16.07 6.29
CA GLN A 293 9.39 15.84 6.79
C GLN A 293 9.50 14.50 7.53
N ILE A 294 8.48 14.10 8.28
CA ILE A 294 8.40 12.79 8.95
C ILE A 294 8.48 11.68 7.90
N ILE A 295 7.70 11.77 6.83
CA ILE A 295 7.74 10.78 5.74
C ILE A 295 9.08 10.83 4.99
N ALA A 296 9.62 12.01 4.70
CA ALA A 296 10.93 12.12 4.04
C ALA A 296 12.08 11.52 4.88
N SER A 297 11.99 11.61 6.22
CA SER A 297 12.92 10.93 7.15
C SER A 297 12.79 9.40 7.01
N GLY A 298 11.56 8.89 7.03
CA GLY A 298 11.25 7.48 6.81
C GLY A 298 11.75 6.96 5.45
N GLU A 299 11.48 7.70 4.38
CA GLU A 299 11.92 7.40 3.01
C GLU A 299 13.44 7.26 2.94
N ARG A 300 14.18 8.27 3.40
CA ARG A 300 15.64 8.29 3.33
C ARG A 300 16.26 7.12 4.08
N GLN A 301 15.76 6.84 5.28
CA GLN A 301 16.27 5.74 6.11
C GLN A 301 15.89 4.37 5.54
N ALA A 302 14.69 4.22 4.97
CA ALA A 302 14.27 2.99 4.33
C ALA A 302 15.08 2.70 3.06
N ILE A 303 15.30 3.72 2.21
CA ILE A 303 16.15 3.60 1.01
C ILE A 303 17.56 3.15 1.40
N ASP A 304 18.18 3.79 2.40
CA ASP A 304 19.53 3.43 2.84
C ASP A 304 19.60 2.00 3.40
N TYR A 305 18.64 1.62 4.24
CA TYR A 305 18.59 0.30 4.87
C TYR A 305 18.36 -0.83 3.86
N PHE A 306 17.34 -0.70 3.01
CA PHE A 306 16.91 -1.78 2.12
C PHE A 306 17.74 -1.89 0.85
N ARG A 307 18.46 -0.84 0.45
CA ARG A 307 19.46 -0.94 -0.64
C ARG A 307 20.53 -1.98 -0.30
N ARG A 308 20.99 -2.04 0.95
CA ARG A 308 21.96 -3.05 1.41
C ARG A 308 21.41 -4.48 1.38
N GLN A 309 20.10 -4.63 1.29
CA GLN A 309 19.42 -5.91 1.19
C GLN A 309 18.98 -6.24 -0.24
N GLY A 310 19.39 -5.46 -1.24
CA GLY A 310 19.06 -5.69 -2.65
C GLY A 310 17.65 -5.25 -3.04
N ILE A 311 17.06 -4.30 -2.32
CA ILE A 311 15.77 -3.70 -2.67
C ILE A 311 15.99 -2.22 -3.00
N THR A 312 15.63 -1.84 -4.22
CA THR A 312 15.57 -0.44 -4.63
C THR A 312 14.17 0.11 -4.33
N ILE A 313 14.06 0.99 -3.34
CA ILE A 313 12.84 1.78 -3.09
C ILE A 313 12.90 3.02 -3.98
N ALA A 314 11.89 3.20 -4.85
CA ALA A 314 11.82 4.32 -5.79
C ALA A 314 11.29 5.60 -5.14
N TYR A 315 10.27 5.46 -4.30
CA TYR A 315 9.74 6.54 -3.47
C TYR A 315 8.97 6.00 -2.27
N VAL A 316 8.85 6.83 -1.23
CA VAL A 316 7.87 6.68 -0.14
C VAL A 316 7.21 8.04 0.07
N GLY A 317 5.89 8.09 -0.06
CA GLY A 317 5.12 9.32 0.00
C GLY A 317 3.87 9.19 0.86
N LEU A 318 3.27 10.34 1.15
CA LEU A 318 1.98 10.40 1.82
C LEU A 318 0.89 10.01 0.80
N GLY A 319 0.16 8.93 1.09
CA GLY A 319 -0.91 8.40 0.22
C GLY A 319 -2.28 9.07 0.42
N GLY A 320 -2.41 9.99 1.38
CA GLY A 320 -3.70 10.61 1.71
C GLY A 320 -3.62 11.59 2.88
N GLN A 321 -4.76 11.83 3.53
CA GLN A 321 -4.80 12.65 4.75
C GLN A 321 -4.30 11.86 5.96
N LEU A 322 -3.92 12.56 7.03
CA LEU A 322 -3.66 11.90 8.31
C LEU A 322 -4.98 11.37 8.87
N GLY A 323 -5.00 10.11 9.26
CA GLY A 323 -6.07 9.53 10.04
C GLY A 323 -5.97 10.02 11.48
N LEU A 324 -7.04 10.64 11.96
CA LEU A 324 -7.20 11.08 13.35
C LEU A 324 -8.54 10.55 13.87
N ASP A 325 -8.67 10.47 15.19
CA ASP A 325 -9.98 10.24 15.80
C ASP A 325 -10.98 11.31 15.31
N PRO A 326 -12.19 10.94 14.86
CA PRO A 326 -13.18 11.88 14.35
C PRO A 326 -13.52 13.02 15.33
N ALA A 327 -13.51 12.77 16.64
CA ALA A 327 -13.75 13.79 17.65
C ALA A 327 -12.58 14.78 17.73
N VAL A 328 -11.34 14.30 17.63
CA VAL A 328 -10.14 15.15 17.59
C VAL A 328 -10.14 16.00 16.33
N GLN A 329 -10.43 15.42 15.16
CA GLN A 329 -10.52 16.14 13.89
C GLN A 329 -11.58 17.25 13.95
N LYS A 330 -12.73 16.97 14.57
CA LYS A 330 -13.79 17.97 14.76
C LYS A 330 -13.32 19.16 15.59
N VAL A 331 -12.67 18.90 16.73
CA VAL A 331 -12.14 19.97 17.60
C VAL A 331 -11.07 20.80 16.89
N ILE A 332 -10.19 20.16 16.11
CA ILE A 332 -9.18 20.87 15.30
C ILE A 332 -9.86 21.79 14.29
N ASN A 333 -10.88 21.31 13.58
CA ASN A 333 -11.60 22.10 12.58
C ASN A 333 -12.30 23.30 13.22
N GLU A 334 -12.94 23.10 14.38
CA GLU A 334 -13.59 24.19 15.14
C GLU A 334 -12.57 25.23 15.63
N LEU A 335 -11.44 24.78 16.16
CA LEU A 335 -10.37 25.65 16.65
C LEU A 335 -9.73 26.45 15.52
N PHE A 336 -9.54 25.84 14.35
CA PHE A 336 -9.04 26.53 13.16
C PHE A 336 -9.99 27.66 12.72
N VAL A 337 -11.29 27.39 12.64
CA VAL A 337 -12.30 28.41 12.32
C VAL A 337 -12.32 29.52 13.38
N ALA A 338 -12.24 29.17 14.66
CA ALA A 338 -12.22 30.15 15.74
C ALA A 338 -10.97 31.05 15.68
N GLN A 339 -9.79 30.48 15.43
CA GLN A 339 -8.54 31.23 15.28
C GLN A 339 -8.58 32.16 14.08
N GLN A 340 -9.07 31.68 12.92
CA GLN A 340 -9.21 32.51 11.73
C GLN A 340 -10.18 33.68 11.98
N ARG A 341 -11.28 33.44 12.71
CA ARG A 341 -12.21 34.51 13.12
C ARG A 341 -11.56 35.52 14.06
N GLN A 342 -10.77 35.08 15.03
CA GLN A 342 -10.02 35.99 15.91
C GLN A 342 -9.02 36.84 15.13
N GLN A 343 -8.29 36.24 14.19
CA GLN A 343 -7.34 36.96 13.36
C GLN A 343 -8.03 38.03 12.48
N ILE A 344 -9.17 37.68 11.87
CA ILE A 344 -9.99 38.65 11.13
C ILE A 344 -10.49 39.76 12.05
N ALA A 345 -10.95 39.44 13.26
CA ALA A 345 -11.41 40.44 14.22
C ALA A 345 -10.30 41.40 14.66
N GLN A 346 -9.08 40.89 14.87
CA GLN A 346 -7.91 41.71 15.21
C GLN A 346 -7.49 42.63 14.05
N VAL A 347 -7.49 42.12 12.82
CA VAL A 347 -7.23 42.93 11.63
C VAL A 347 -8.29 44.02 11.49
N ASN A 348 -9.57 43.69 11.60
CA ASN A 348 -10.65 44.65 11.51
C ASN A 348 -10.59 45.71 12.62
N ALA A 349 -10.27 45.33 13.86
CA ALA A 349 -10.11 46.28 14.95
C ALA A 349 -8.93 47.24 14.72
N THR A 350 -7.83 46.73 14.17
CA THR A 350 -6.65 47.53 13.82
C THR A 350 -6.97 48.51 12.69
N THR A 351 -7.64 48.05 11.63
CA THR A 351 -8.08 48.90 10.52
C THR A 351 -9.01 50.01 11.01
N THR A 352 -10.02 49.67 11.83
CA THR A 352 -10.94 50.68 12.40
C THR A 352 -10.20 51.70 13.27
N ALA A 353 -9.17 51.28 14.04
CA ALA A 353 -8.37 52.19 14.84
C ALA A 353 -7.50 53.12 13.99
N ILE A 354 -6.93 52.62 12.89
CA ILE A 354 -6.16 53.41 11.92
C ILE A 354 -7.08 54.43 11.23
N ASP A 355 -8.27 54.00 10.79
CA ASP A 355 -9.24 54.89 10.14
C ASP A 355 -9.71 56.00 11.08
N ALA A 356 -9.98 55.68 12.35
CA ALA A 356 -10.34 56.67 13.36
C ALA A 356 -9.20 57.66 13.65
N ALA A 357 -7.95 57.19 13.72
CA ALA A 357 -6.78 58.05 13.89
C ALA A 357 -6.54 58.95 12.66
N ALA A 358 -6.72 58.43 11.45
CA ALA A 358 -6.61 59.20 10.21
C ALA A 358 -7.68 60.30 10.13
N GLN A 359 -8.93 60.00 10.51
CA GLN A 359 -10.00 61.00 10.59
C GLN A 359 -9.70 62.10 11.62
N LYS A 360 -9.18 61.74 12.80
CA LYS A 360 -8.79 62.72 13.81
C LYS A 360 -7.67 63.64 13.31
N ASN A 361 -6.64 63.09 12.68
CA ASN A 361 -5.54 63.90 12.14
C ASN A 361 -5.99 64.81 10.99
N ALA A 362 -6.88 64.34 10.12
CA ALA A 362 -7.48 65.16 9.07
C ALA A 362 -8.29 66.34 9.64
N LEU A 363 -9.00 66.13 10.75
CA LEU A 363 -9.73 67.21 11.45
C LEU A 363 -8.77 68.23 12.08
N ILE A 364 -7.67 67.78 12.70
CA ILE A 364 -6.66 68.68 13.29
C ILE A 364 -6.00 69.53 12.20
N LEU A 365 -5.50 68.90 11.12
CA LEU A 365 -4.87 69.61 10.00
C LEU A 365 -5.80 70.63 9.35
N LYS A 366 -7.10 70.30 9.24
CA LYS A 366 -8.09 71.24 8.72
C LYS A 366 -8.28 72.42 9.68
N GLY A 367 -8.43 72.17 10.98
CA GLY A 367 -8.55 73.23 11.98
C GLY A 367 -7.34 74.15 12.02
N GLU A 368 -6.14 73.59 11.86
CA GLU A 368 -4.89 74.37 11.73
C GLU A 368 -4.87 75.20 10.44
N GLY A 369 -5.29 74.62 9.31
CA GLY A 369 -5.41 75.33 8.04
C GLY A 369 -6.41 76.49 8.09
N ASP A 370 -7.58 76.26 8.69
CA ASP A 370 -8.61 77.29 8.86
C ASP A 370 -8.12 78.42 9.79
N ALA A 371 -7.40 78.07 10.88
CA ALA A 371 -6.80 79.05 11.78
C ALA A 371 -5.72 79.90 11.09
N GLN A 372 -4.88 79.28 10.25
CA GLN A 372 -3.87 79.99 9.45
C GLN A 372 -4.52 80.92 8.41
N ALA A 373 -5.56 80.45 7.72
CA ALA A 373 -6.31 81.27 6.76
C ALA A 373 -6.93 82.50 7.44
N LEU A 374 -7.52 82.32 8.63
CA LEU A 374 -8.02 83.42 9.45
C LEU A 374 -6.91 84.39 9.87
N ALA A 375 -5.76 83.88 10.30
CA ALA A 375 -4.64 84.73 10.71
C ALA A 375 -4.11 85.60 9.54
N VAL A 376 -4.04 85.04 8.33
CA VAL A 376 -3.67 85.78 7.11
C VAL A 376 -4.72 86.84 6.80
N LEU A 377 -6.01 86.51 6.86
CA LEU A 377 -7.11 87.46 6.69
C LEU A 377 -7.05 88.62 7.70
N TYR A 378 -6.84 88.32 8.98
CA TYR A 378 -6.67 89.32 10.05
C TYR A 378 -5.50 90.26 9.77
N LYS A 379 -4.38 89.73 9.26
CA LYS A 379 -3.20 90.51 8.91
C LYS A 379 -3.43 91.37 7.65
N ALA A 380 -4.22 90.88 6.70
CA ALA A 380 -4.55 91.60 5.46
C ALA A 380 -5.57 92.72 5.69
N LEU A 381 -6.50 92.55 6.65
CA LEU A 381 -7.60 93.49 6.94
C LEU A 381 -7.23 94.63 7.89
N GLY A 382 -6.01 94.67 8.44
CA GLY A 382 -5.42 95.73 9.28
C GLY A 382 -6.37 96.75 9.92
N SER A 383 -6.64 96.63 11.23
CA SER A 383 -7.34 97.60 12.10
C SER A 383 -8.71 98.19 11.68
N ASP A 384 -9.24 97.89 10.48
CA ASP A 384 -10.59 98.31 10.06
C ASP A 384 -11.65 97.35 10.62
N ALA A 385 -12.02 97.58 11.88
CA ALA A 385 -12.96 96.77 12.65
C ALA A 385 -14.37 96.67 12.01
N ALA A 386 -14.73 97.57 11.09
CA ALA A 386 -16.06 97.62 10.47
C ALA A 386 -16.32 96.51 9.43
N ASN A 387 -15.29 96.01 8.74
CA ASN A 387 -15.42 94.90 7.76
C ASN A 387 -15.10 93.52 8.36
N LEU A 388 -14.66 93.49 9.62
CA LEU A 388 -14.26 92.26 10.29
C LEU A 388 -15.46 91.41 10.70
N GLY A 389 -16.56 92.03 11.14
CA GLY A 389 -17.78 91.36 11.61
C GLY A 389 -18.50 90.55 10.51
N SER A 390 -18.61 91.11 9.29
CA SER A 390 -19.27 90.44 8.16
C SER A 390 -18.43 89.30 7.56
N VAL A 391 -17.10 89.41 7.62
CA VAL A 391 -16.18 88.33 7.21
C VAL A 391 -16.10 87.22 8.27
N LEU A 392 -16.19 87.55 9.56
CA LEU A 392 -16.28 86.56 10.64
C LEU A 392 -17.62 85.80 10.63
N GLU A 393 -18.72 86.44 10.25
CA GLU A 393 -20.02 85.76 10.10
C GLU A 393 -20.08 84.82 8.89
N SER A 394 -19.39 85.13 7.78
CA SER A 394 -19.31 84.21 6.64
C SER A 394 -18.37 83.01 6.88
N TYR A 395 -17.46 83.11 7.85
CA TYR A 395 -16.60 82.02 8.31
C TYR A 395 -17.08 81.32 9.59
N ARG A 396 -18.20 81.76 10.19
CA ARG A 396 -18.81 81.07 11.34
C ARG A 396 -19.34 79.72 10.85
N TRP A 397 -18.61 78.67 11.21
CA TRP A 397 -19.00 77.29 10.98
C TRP A 397 -20.41 77.04 11.53
N ASP A 398 -21.33 76.61 10.65
CA ASP A 398 -22.76 76.42 10.96
C ASP A 398 -23.07 75.04 11.57
N GLY A 399 -22.03 74.24 11.85
CA GLY A 399 -22.18 72.88 12.36
C GLY A 399 -22.82 71.90 11.37
N SER A 400 -23.10 72.29 10.12
CA SER A 400 -23.64 71.40 9.12
C SER A 400 -22.54 70.47 8.62
N ARG A 401 -22.75 69.19 8.90
CA ARG A 401 -21.81 68.10 8.62
C ARG A 401 -21.70 67.91 7.11
N LEU A 402 -20.49 67.98 6.56
CA LEU A 402 -20.16 67.16 5.40
C LEU A 402 -20.08 65.71 5.89
N THR A 403 -21.19 65.00 5.81
CA THR A 403 -21.20 63.54 5.92
C THR A 403 -20.44 63.02 4.71
N VAL A 404 -19.14 62.77 4.87
CA VAL A 404 -18.39 62.00 3.86
C VAL A 404 -18.84 60.56 4.02
N THR A 405 -19.92 60.21 3.31
CA THR A 405 -20.30 58.83 3.09
C THR A 405 -19.24 58.23 2.17
N LEU A 406 -18.21 57.61 2.74
CA LEU A 406 -17.37 56.70 1.99
C LEU A 406 -18.26 55.52 1.60
N ALA A 407 -18.48 55.36 0.30
CA ALA A 407 -19.23 54.22 -0.23
C ALA A 407 -18.56 52.92 0.28
N PRO A 408 -19.33 51.95 0.81
CA PRO A 408 -18.79 50.64 1.07
C PRO A 408 -18.41 50.04 -0.29
N ASN A 409 -17.11 49.74 -0.48
CA ASN A 409 -16.51 49.07 -1.64
C ASN A 409 -15.97 49.92 -2.80
N THR A 410 -15.23 50.99 -2.53
CA THR A 410 -14.19 51.44 -3.47
C THR A 410 -12.86 51.59 -2.76
N VAL A 411 -12.10 50.48 -2.73
CA VAL A 411 -10.64 50.56 -2.63
C VAL A 411 -10.19 51.44 -3.82
N PRO A 412 -9.49 52.56 -3.60
CA PRO A 412 -8.87 53.25 -4.71
C PRO A 412 -7.86 52.27 -5.32
N ALA A 413 -8.05 51.94 -6.60
CA ALA A 413 -7.06 51.21 -7.35
C ALA A 413 -5.76 52.03 -7.30
N ILE A 414 -4.80 51.55 -6.52
CA ILE A 414 -3.42 51.97 -6.68
C ILE A 414 -3.02 51.40 -8.03
N GLU A 415 -2.96 52.25 -9.05
CA GLU A 415 -2.21 51.93 -10.25
C GLU A 415 -0.76 51.68 -9.82
N VAL A 416 -0.42 50.40 -9.69
CA VAL A 416 0.97 49.97 -9.68
C VAL A 416 1.52 50.40 -11.04
N PRO A 417 2.59 51.20 -11.10
CA PRO A 417 3.24 51.52 -12.38
C PRO A 417 3.55 50.20 -13.07
N GLN A 418 3.05 50.02 -14.30
CA GLN A 418 3.41 48.85 -15.08
C GLN A 418 4.94 48.76 -15.15
N ALA A 419 5.48 47.66 -14.62
CA ALA A 419 6.88 47.34 -14.77
C ALA A 419 7.21 47.38 -16.26
N THR A 420 8.21 48.19 -16.60
CA THR A 420 8.77 48.26 -17.94
C THR A 420 9.14 46.83 -18.37
N PRO A 421 8.72 46.37 -19.56
CA PRO A 421 9.08 45.03 -20.01
C PRO A 421 10.61 44.93 -20.07
N ALA A 422 11.14 43.88 -19.46
CA ALA A 422 12.56 43.55 -19.51
C ALA A 422 13.02 43.46 -20.98
N PRO A 423 14.24 43.92 -21.31
CA PRO A 423 14.78 43.80 -22.65
C PRO A 423 14.79 42.34 -23.07
N THR A 424 14.18 42.08 -24.24
CA THR A 424 14.13 40.78 -24.88
C THR A 424 15.54 40.22 -25.01
N ALA A 425 15.79 39.07 -24.40
CA ALA A 425 17.04 38.34 -24.54
C ALA A 425 17.30 38.06 -26.03
N ALA A 426 18.52 38.40 -26.48
CA ALA A 426 18.97 38.11 -27.83
C ALA A 426 18.89 36.60 -28.14
N PRO A 427 18.54 36.22 -29.37
CA PRO A 427 18.47 34.82 -29.76
C PRO A 427 19.85 34.13 -29.61
N PRO A 428 19.89 32.85 -29.19
CA PRO A 428 21.13 32.12 -29.06
C PRO A 428 21.82 32.00 -30.42
N THR A 429 23.10 32.35 -30.44
CA THR A 429 24.01 32.12 -31.57
C THR A 429 24.03 30.62 -31.92
N PRO A 430 23.85 30.23 -33.19
CA PRO A 430 23.91 28.83 -33.59
C PRO A 430 25.31 28.26 -33.33
N ALA A 431 25.34 27.11 -32.65
CA ALA A 431 26.56 26.36 -32.38
C ALA A 431 27.25 25.96 -33.68
N ALA A 432 28.55 26.23 -33.74
CA ALA A 432 29.41 25.87 -34.86
C ALA A 432 29.46 24.35 -35.06
N THR A 433 29.10 23.92 -36.26
CA THR A 433 29.23 22.54 -36.74
C THR A 433 30.70 22.15 -36.78
N ALA A 434 31.10 21.21 -35.92
CA ALA A 434 32.41 20.59 -35.98
C ALA A 434 32.53 19.72 -37.24
N THR A 435 33.45 20.10 -38.12
CA THR A 435 33.86 19.33 -39.30
C THR A 435 34.76 18.17 -38.86
N PRO A 436 34.61 16.94 -39.39
CA PRO A 436 35.50 15.84 -39.06
C PRO A 436 36.85 16.03 -39.75
N LYS A 437 37.95 15.93 -38.99
CA LYS A 437 39.28 15.75 -39.56
C LYS A 437 39.42 14.30 -40.08
N LYS A 438 39.95 14.22 -41.30
CA LYS A 438 40.42 13.01 -41.98
C LYS A 438 41.45 12.24 -41.17
#